data_AF-A0A4U1GN20-F1
#
_entry.id   AF-A0A4U1GN20-F1
#
_cell.length_a   1.000
_cell.length_b   1.000
_cell.length_c   1.000
_cell.angle_alpha   90.00
_cell.angle_beta   90.00
_cell.angle_gamma   90.00
#
_symmetry.space_group_name_H-M   'P 1'
#
loop_
_entity.id
_entity.type
_entity.pdbx_description
1 polymer ?
#
loop_
_entity_poly.entity_id
_entity_poly.type
_entity_poly.pdbx_seq_one_letter_code
_entity_poly.pdbx_strand_id
1 'polypeptide(L)'
;MKRWNELSEAFVTMKVGGILWESKQVPGFATTGRIRAKLHDQIYFNEPFLKEGQRSHFENRTIAIETLDGNVTKERTHPREAFKGHTVETPWDDLHLAYFNAYATWTYLTLPFVLTYDGFQVEEVEGRMDNGEKWRALKATFPDYLAYHSKEQTFYFGPDGLLRRLDYDVEISKGASGAHYVHDYQEFNGIMVPTKRLVYPPDENNDPIKDLLVVSAELMEVFFK
;
A
#
# COMPACT_ATOMS: atom_id res chain seq x y z
N MET A 1 0.38 21.02 0.57
CA MET A 1 -1.05 20.82 0.91
C MET A 1 -2.02 21.47 -0.08
N LYS A 2 -1.90 22.76 -0.47
CA LYS A 2 -2.88 23.39 -1.37
C LYS A 2 -3.26 22.53 -2.59
N ARG A 3 -2.25 22.09 -3.36
CA ARG A 3 -2.50 21.28 -4.55
C ARG A 3 -3.17 19.94 -4.26
N TRP A 4 -2.73 19.24 -3.20
CA TRP A 4 -3.32 17.99 -2.75
C TRP A 4 -4.82 18.14 -2.45
N ASN A 5 -5.21 19.21 -1.76
CA ASN A 5 -6.59 19.48 -1.38
C ASN A 5 -7.50 19.89 -2.56
N GLU A 6 -6.93 20.20 -3.72
CA GLU A 6 -7.69 20.45 -4.96
C GLU A 6 -8.01 19.15 -5.72
N LEU A 7 -7.29 18.06 -5.42
CA LEU A 7 -7.45 16.75 -6.06
C LEU A 7 -8.40 15.90 -5.23
N SER A 8 -9.17 15.05 -5.88
CA SER A 8 -10.24 14.24 -5.28
C SER A 8 -10.06 12.74 -5.54
N GLU A 9 -9.52 12.39 -6.70
CA GLU A 9 -9.38 11.02 -7.17
C GLU A 9 -8.01 10.76 -7.80
N ALA A 10 -7.51 9.53 -7.64
CA ALA A 10 -6.40 8.99 -8.39
C ALA A 10 -6.86 7.84 -9.27
N PHE A 11 -6.27 7.78 -10.46
CA PHE A 11 -6.39 6.68 -11.41
C PHE A 11 -4.97 6.19 -11.73
N VAL A 12 -4.76 4.88 -11.68
CA VAL A 12 -3.44 4.29 -11.96
C VAL A 12 -3.58 2.91 -12.56
N THR A 13 -2.78 2.62 -13.58
CA THR A 13 -2.57 1.25 -14.06
C THR A 13 -1.38 0.69 -13.29
N MET A 14 -1.58 -0.26 -12.40
CA MET A 14 -0.49 -0.80 -11.56
C MET A 14 -0.18 -2.24 -11.93
N LYS A 15 1.11 -2.56 -12.06
CA LYS A 15 1.60 -3.94 -12.16
C LYS A 15 2.24 -4.33 -10.85
N VAL A 16 1.90 -5.50 -10.33
CA VAL A 16 2.49 -6.04 -9.11
C VAL A 16 3.26 -7.33 -9.37
N GLY A 17 4.26 -7.59 -8.53
CA GLY A 17 5.10 -8.78 -8.59
C GLY A 17 5.71 -9.11 -7.24
N GLY A 18 6.76 -9.93 -7.23
CA GLY A 18 7.39 -10.46 -6.00
C GLY A 18 6.81 -11.80 -5.55
N ILE A 19 7.47 -12.42 -4.58
CA ILE A 19 7.17 -13.81 -4.15
C ILE A 19 5.91 -13.94 -3.29
N LEU A 20 5.33 -12.83 -2.81
CA LEU A 20 4.16 -12.84 -1.93
C LEU A 20 2.96 -13.59 -2.55
N TRP A 21 2.72 -13.41 -3.85
CA TRP A 21 1.53 -13.94 -4.50
C TRP A 21 1.53 -15.48 -4.58
N GLU A 22 2.70 -16.06 -4.84
CA GLU A 22 2.90 -17.51 -4.84
C GLU A 22 2.82 -18.07 -3.42
N SER A 23 3.49 -17.44 -2.45
CA SER A 23 3.48 -17.89 -1.06
C SER A 23 2.09 -17.85 -0.42
N LYS A 24 1.25 -16.89 -0.83
CA LYS A 24 -0.15 -16.79 -0.41
C LYS A 24 -1.14 -17.61 -1.24
N GLN A 25 -0.65 -18.43 -2.17
CA GLN A 25 -1.44 -19.30 -3.06
C GLN A 25 -2.44 -18.53 -3.95
N VAL A 26 -2.08 -17.31 -4.33
CA VAL A 26 -2.84 -16.43 -5.23
C VAL A 26 -2.00 -15.93 -6.41
N PRO A 27 -1.26 -16.80 -7.13
CA PRO A 27 -0.32 -16.37 -8.17
C PRO A 27 -0.98 -15.61 -9.33
N GLY A 28 -2.28 -15.83 -9.56
CA GLY A 28 -3.06 -15.14 -10.59
C GLY A 28 -3.21 -13.63 -10.37
N PHE A 29 -2.81 -13.10 -9.21
CA PHE A 29 -2.86 -11.66 -8.92
C PHE A 29 -1.62 -10.89 -9.39
N ALA A 30 -0.52 -11.57 -9.74
CA ALA A 30 0.71 -10.94 -10.23
C ALA A 30 0.53 -10.39 -11.66
N THR A 31 -0.38 -9.45 -11.82
CA THR A 31 -0.90 -8.94 -13.09
C THR A 31 -0.99 -7.42 -13.06
N THR A 32 -1.46 -6.84 -14.16
CA THR A 32 -1.75 -5.42 -14.28
C THR A 32 -3.22 -5.18 -13.94
N GLY A 33 -3.49 -4.25 -13.02
CA GLY A 33 -4.85 -3.81 -12.66
C GLY A 33 -5.01 -2.30 -12.84
N ARG A 34 -6.22 -1.85 -13.17
CA ARG A 34 -6.57 -0.41 -13.20
C ARG A 34 -7.26 -0.06 -11.90
N ILE A 35 -6.69 0.91 -11.21
CA ILE A 35 -7.12 1.34 -9.90
C ILE A 35 -7.74 2.71 -9.98
N ARG A 36 -8.79 2.88 -9.20
CA ARG A 36 -9.41 4.18 -8.90
C ARG A 36 -9.52 4.32 -7.39
N ALA A 37 -9.05 5.43 -6.84
CA ALA A 37 -9.08 5.68 -5.41
C ALA A 37 -9.57 7.11 -5.11
N LYS A 38 -10.36 7.27 -4.05
CA LYS A 38 -10.67 8.58 -3.46
C LYS A 38 -9.50 8.98 -2.56
N LEU A 39 -9.06 10.24 -2.64
CA LEU A 39 -7.83 10.69 -1.95
C LEU A 39 -8.05 11.08 -0.48
N HIS A 40 -9.28 11.48 -0.14
CA HIS A 40 -9.64 11.98 1.19
C HIS A 40 -10.49 11.01 2.00
N ASP A 41 -11.01 9.97 1.35
CA ASP A 41 -11.78 8.89 1.94
C ASP A 41 -11.16 7.56 1.50
N GLN A 42 -11.06 6.57 2.38
CA GLN A 42 -10.46 5.27 2.03
C GLN A 42 -11.43 4.41 1.21
N ILE A 43 -11.63 4.85 -0.04
CA ILE A 43 -12.47 4.21 -1.04
C ILE A 43 -11.58 3.81 -2.22
N TYR A 44 -11.65 2.55 -2.59
CA TYR A 44 -10.74 1.94 -3.56
C TYR A 44 -11.47 0.96 -4.48
N PHE A 45 -11.10 1.01 -5.76
CA PHE A 45 -11.54 0.07 -6.77
C PHE A 45 -10.34 -0.47 -7.55
N ASN A 46 -10.36 -1.75 -7.90
CA ASN A 46 -9.40 -2.37 -8.82
C ASN A 46 -10.10 -3.25 -9.86
N GLU A 47 -9.79 -3.03 -11.14
CA GLU A 47 -10.39 -3.71 -12.29
C GLU A 47 -9.38 -3.93 -13.45
N PRO A 48 -9.29 -5.14 -14.01
CA PRO A 48 -9.89 -6.37 -13.50
C PRO A 48 -9.22 -6.79 -12.17
N PHE A 49 -9.95 -7.45 -11.28
CA PHE A 49 -9.37 -7.98 -10.04
C PHE A 49 -8.67 -9.33 -10.26
N LEU A 50 -9.41 -10.44 -10.32
CA LEU A 50 -8.87 -11.78 -10.59
C LEU A 50 -9.26 -12.32 -11.96
N LYS A 51 -10.36 -11.81 -12.51
CA LYS A 51 -10.92 -12.21 -13.80
C LYS A 51 -11.48 -10.98 -14.51
N GLU A 52 -11.55 -11.06 -15.83
CA GLU A 52 -12.21 -10.02 -16.61
C GLU A 52 -13.67 -9.83 -16.16
N GLY A 53 -14.13 -8.58 -16.15
CA GLY A 53 -15.48 -8.24 -15.67
C GLY A 53 -15.66 -8.29 -14.14
N GLN A 54 -14.60 -8.55 -13.36
CA GLN A 54 -14.62 -8.45 -11.90
C GLN A 54 -13.90 -7.21 -11.40
N ARG A 55 -14.47 -6.59 -10.37
CA ARG A 55 -13.91 -5.46 -9.63
C ARG A 55 -13.81 -5.81 -8.15
N SER A 56 -12.71 -5.45 -7.50
CA SER A 56 -12.70 -5.36 -6.03
C SER A 56 -13.02 -3.94 -5.59
N HIS A 57 -13.81 -3.81 -4.54
CA HIS A 57 -14.25 -2.53 -3.97
C HIS A 57 -14.05 -2.55 -2.46
N PHE A 58 -13.30 -1.58 -1.94
CA PHE A 58 -13.14 -1.37 -0.50
C PHE A 58 -13.70 0.00 -0.11
N GLU A 59 -14.62 0.00 0.86
CA GLU A 59 -15.21 1.19 1.45
C GLU A 59 -15.81 0.81 2.82
N ASN A 60 -15.81 1.73 3.79
CA ASN A 60 -16.52 1.58 5.08
C ASN A 60 -16.20 0.26 5.82
N ARG A 61 -14.93 -0.16 5.82
CA ARG A 61 -14.45 -1.42 6.44
C ARG A 61 -15.08 -2.68 5.83
N THR A 62 -15.54 -2.61 4.59
CA THR A 62 -16.08 -3.72 3.83
C THR A 62 -15.25 -3.89 2.57
N ILE A 63 -14.85 -5.13 2.29
CA ILE A 63 -14.24 -5.52 1.01
C ILE A 63 -15.24 -6.38 0.25
N ALA A 64 -15.47 -6.05 -1.01
CA ALA A 64 -16.35 -6.79 -1.90
C ALA A 64 -15.63 -7.14 -3.21
N ILE A 65 -16.06 -8.25 -3.81
CA ILE A 65 -15.77 -8.63 -5.19
C ILE A 65 -17.11 -8.62 -5.93
N GLU A 66 -17.21 -7.78 -6.95
CA GLU A 66 -18.43 -7.51 -7.68
C GLU A 66 -18.20 -7.57 -9.19
N THR A 67 -19.28 -7.76 -9.94
CA THR A 67 -19.31 -7.61 -11.39
C THR A 67 -19.41 -6.12 -11.77
N LEU A 68 -19.09 -5.78 -13.02
CA LEU A 68 -19.11 -4.37 -13.47
C LEU A 68 -20.49 -3.71 -13.45
N ASP A 69 -21.56 -4.50 -13.54
CA ASP A 69 -22.96 -4.07 -13.38
C ASP A 69 -23.40 -3.95 -11.90
N GLY A 70 -22.49 -4.19 -10.95
CA GLY A 70 -22.69 -3.93 -9.52
C GLY A 70 -23.26 -5.10 -8.72
N ASN A 71 -23.30 -6.32 -9.28
CA ASN A 71 -23.72 -7.50 -8.53
C ASN A 71 -22.56 -8.00 -7.64
N VAL A 72 -22.76 -8.00 -6.32
CA VAL A 72 -21.78 -8.47 -5.35
C VAL A 72 -21.75 -10.00 -5.33
N THR A 73 -20.58 -10.57 -5.58
CA THR A 73 -20.39 -12.04 -5.63
C THR A 73 -19.76 -12.60 -4.36
N LYS A 74 -18.93 -11.80 -3.68
CA LYS A 74 -18.33 -12.12 -2.39
C LYS A 74 -18.17 -10.81 -1.61
N GLU A 75 -18.37 -10.85 -0.31
CA GLU A 75 -18.16 -9.69 0.56
C GLU A 75 -17.67 -10.12 1.94
N ARG A 76 -16.99 -9.20 2.62
CA ARG A 76 -16.61 -9.34 4.03
C ARG A 76 -16.54 -7.97 4.69
N THR A 77 -17.35 -7.81 5.74
CA THR A 77 -17.24 -6.71 6.71
C THR A 77 -16.12 -7.01 7.70
N HIS A 78 -15.43 -5.98 8.19
CA HIS A 78 -14.29 -6.11 9.11
C HIS A 78 -13.22 -7.11 8.62
N PRO A 79 -12.73 -6.99 7.38
CA PRO A 79 -11.89 -8.00 6.74
C PRO A 79 -10.59 -8.30 7.48
N ARG A 80 -10.09 -7.35 8.28
CA ARG A 80 -8.90 -7.53 9.11
C ARG A 80 -9.05 -8.65 10.14
N GLU A 81 -10.26 -8.88 10.65
CA GLU A 81 -10.53 -9.93 11.65
C GLU A 81 -10.35 -11.34 11.07
N ALA A 82 -10.57 -11.51 9.76
CA ALA A 82 -10.38 -12.80 9.10
C ALA A 82 -8.92 -13.24 9.03
N PHE A 83 -7.96 -12.33 9.27
CA PHE A 83 -6.54 -12.68 9.37
C PHE A 83 -6.12 -13.18 10.75
N LYS A 84 -7.04 -13.28 11.72
CA LYS A 84 -6.70 -13.72 13.08
C LYS A 84 -6.08 -15.12 13.06
N GLY A 85 -4.83 -15.22 13.52
CA GLY A 85 -4.08 -16.47 13.55
C GLY A 85 -3.25 -16.72 12.28
N HIS A 86 -3.28 -15.84 11.28
CA HIS A 86 -2.47 -15.97 10.08
C HIS A 86 -0.97 -15.74 10.39
N THR A 87 -0.16 -16.61 9.82
CA THR A 87 1.31 -16.51 9.76
C THR A 87 1.75 -16.18 8.33
N VAL A 88 3.06 -16.05 8.12
CA VAL A 88 3.63 -15.82 6.78
C VAL A 88 3.32 -16.95 5.80
N GLU A 89 3.12 -18.18 6.27
CA GLU A 89 2.79 -19.37 5.44
C GLU A 89 1.28 -19.55 5.21
N THR A 90 0.43 -18.81 5.94
CA THR A 90 -1.02 -19.00 5.81
C THR A 90 -1.51 -18.51 4.45
N PRO A 91 -2.20 -19.36 3.65
CA PRO A 91 -2.76 -18.99 2.36
C PRO A 91 -3.84 -17.91 2.47
N TRP A 92 -4.06 -17.19 1.39
CA TRP A 92 -5.12 -16.19 1.30
C TRP A 92 -6.25 -16.67 0.40
N ASP A 93 -7.48 -16.31 0.80
CA ASP A 93 -8.60 -16.32 -0.13
C ASP A 93 -8.68 -14.99 -0.90
N ASP A 94 -9.57 -14.94 -1.90
CA ASP A 94 -9.75 -13.76 -2.75
C ASP A 94 -10.05 -12.47 -1.97
N LEU A 95 -10.76 -12.56 -0.84
CA LEU A 95 -11.14 -11.38 -0.04
C LEU A 95 -9.98 -10.90 0.85
N HIS A 96 -9.14 -11.81 1.36
CA HIS A 96 -7.88 -11.44 2.02
C HIS A 96 -6.98 -10.68 1.05
N LEU A 97 -6.81 -11.21 -0.16
CA LEU A 97 -6.04 -10.56 -1.22
C LEU A 97 -6.61 -9.20 -1.60
N ALA A 98 -7.92 -9.13 -1.85
CA ALA A 98 -8.60 -7.90 -2.25
C ALA A 98 -8.42 -6.80 -1.20
N TYR A 99 -8.56 -7.15 0.09
CA TYR A 99 -8.36 -6.22 1.20
C TYR A 99 -6.91 -5.76 1.32
N PHE A 100 -5.94 -6.69 1.28
CA PHE A 100 -4.52 -6.38 1.33
C PHE A 100 -4.13 -5.35 0.26
N ASN A 101 -4.51 -5.64 -0.98
CA ASN A 101 -4.22 -4.78 -2.11
C ASN A 101 -4.89 -3.41 -1.98
N ALA A 102 -6.15 -3.37 -1.53
CA ALA A 102 -6.90 -2.12 -1.41
C ALA A 102 -6.24 -1.12 -0.45
N TYR A 103 -5.94 -1.53 0.79
CA TYR A 103 -5.36 -0.59 1.75
C TYR A 103 -3.91 -0.23 1.41
N ALA A 104 -3.14 -1.19 0.87
CA ALA A 104 -1.75 -0.96 0.51
C ALA A 104 -1.67 0.06 -0.63
N THR A 105 -2.40 -0.17 -1.73
CA THR A 105 -2.40 0.72 -2.88
C THR A 105 -3.03 2.08 -2.58
N TRP A 106 -4.10 2.15 -1.80
CA TRP A 106 -4.63 3.44 -1.35
C TRP A 106 -3.56 4.24 -0.60
N THR A 107 -2.81 3.59 0.30
CA THR A 107 -1.70 4.22 1.04
C THR A 107 -0.58 4.69 0.09
N TYR A 108 -0.30 3.95 -0.98
CA TYR A 108 0.70 4.35 -1.99
C TYR A 108 0.34 5.66 -2.70
N LEU A 109 -0.96 5.89 -2.92
CA LEU A 109 -1.49 7.04 -3.64
C LEU A 109 -1.70 8.27 -2.75
N THR A 110 -1.79 8.08 -1.42
CA THR A 110 -2.07 9.18 -0.48
C THR A 110 -0.87 9.61 0.37
N LEU A 111 0.20 8.80 0.43
CA LEU A 111 1.44 9.21 1.07
C LEU A 111 2.21 10.26 0.25
N PRO A 112 2.90 11.20 0.92
CA PRO A 112 2.98 11.38 2.37
C PRO A 112 1.84 12.23 2.95
N PHE A 113 0.90 12.72 2.13
CA PHE A 113 -0.11 13.71 2.54
C PHE A 113 -1.06 13.22 3.63
N VAL A 114 -1.43 11.94 3.62
CA VAL A 114 -2.32 11.33 4.62
C VAL A 114 -1.78 11.48 6.06
N LEU A 115 -0.46 11.61 6.23
CA LEU A 115 0.17 11.82 7.54
C LEU A 115 -0.23 13.15 8.22
N THR A 116 -0.87 14.05 7.47
CA THR A 116 -1.37 15.34 7.97
C THR A 116 -2.84 15.31 8.39
N TYR A 117 -3.52 14.17 8.24
CA TYR A 117 -4.95 14.04 8.53
C TYR A 117 -5.19 13.88 10.04
N ASP A 118 -6.42 14.19 10.46
CA ASP A 118 -6.82 14.13 11.87
C ASP A 118 -6.58 12.72 12.46
N GLY A 119 -6.08 12.70 13.70
CA GLY A 119 -5.82 11.46 14.43
C GLY A 119 -4.47 10.79 14.13
N PHE A 120 -3.74 11.23 13.10
CA PHE A 120 -2.33 10.87 12.97
C PHE A 120 -1.49 11.56 14.06
N GLN A 121 -0.58 10.81 14.65
CA GLN A 121 0.48 11.35 15.48
C GLN A 121 1.80 11.13 14.75
N VAL A 122 2.60 12.17 14.61
CA VAL A 122 3.87 12.11 13.88
C VAL A 122 4.95 12.76 14.71
N GLU A 123 6.06 12.05 14.88
CA GLU A 123 7.25 12.54 15.58
C GLU A 123 8.51 12.29 14.75
N GLU A 124 9.47 13.20 14.83
CA GLU A 124 10.79 12.99 14.24
C GLU A 124 11.60 12.04 15.12
N VAL A 125 12.16 11.00 14.50
CA VAL A 125 13.00 9.99 15.16
C VAL A 125 14.38 9.97 14.52
N GLU A 126 15.28 9.14 15.07
CA GLU A 126 16.62 9.03 14.51
C GLU A 126 16.57 8.59 13.04
N GLY A 127 17.20 9.39 12.19
CA GLY A 127 17.37 9.09 10.78
C GLY A 127 18.39 7.99 10.54
N ARG A 128 18.64 7.66 9.27
CA ARG A 128 19.68 6.68 8.92
C ARG A 128 20.45 7.05 7.67
N MET A 129 21.65 6.50 7.55
CA MET A 129 22.43 6.53 6.32
C MET A 129 22.01 5.32 5.47
N ASP A 130 21.56 5.55 4.24
CA ASP A 130 21.23 4.49 3.30
C ASP A 130 21.49 4.98 1.88
N ASN A 131 21.94 4.11 0.98
CA ASN A 131 22.26 4.41 -0.41
C ASN A 131 23.15 5.67 -0.60
N GLY A 132 24.04 5.95 0.36
CA GLY A 132 24.92 7.12 0.34
C GLY A 132 24.25 8.45 0.69
N GLU A 133 23.00 8.43 1.14
CA GLU A 133 22.23 9.60 1.54
C GLU A 133 21.88 9.56 3.05
N LYS A 134 21.89 10.73 3.69
CA LYS A 134 21.32 10.88 5.04
C LYS A 134 19.81 11.09 4.92
N TRP A 135 19.02 10.15 5.44
CA TRP A 135 17.58 10.26 5.48
C TRP A 135 17.07 10.71 6.84
N ARG A 136 16.11 11.64 6.85
CA ARG A 136 15.36 12.02 8.06
C ARG A 136 14.20 11.06 8.25
N ALA A 137 13.89 10.72 9.49
CA ALA A 137 12.84 9.74 9.79
C ALA A 137 11.68 10.39 10.55
N LEU A 138 10.46 10.05 10.14
CA LEU A 138 9.25 10.35 10.89
C LEU A 138 8.63 9.03 11.32
N LYS A 139 8.39 8.83 12.61
CA LYS A 139 7.51 7.77 13.10
C LYS A 139 6.09 8.30 13.10
N ALA A 140 5.16 7.55 12.52
CA ALA A 140 3.74 7.88 12.54
C ALA A 140 2.92 6.79 13.24
N THR A 141 2.00 7.21 14.09
CA THR A 141 0.95 6.37 14.68
C THR A 141 -0.35 6.67 13.97
N PHE A 142 -0.89 5.68 13.25
CA PHE A 142 -2.07 5.80 12.41
C PHE A 142 -3.37 5.76 13.24
N PRO A 143 -4.47 6.40 12.81
CA PRO A 143 -5.75 6.37 13.52
C PRO A 143 -6.60 5.13 13.17
N ASP A 144 -7.45 4.66 14.09
CA ASP A 144 -8.20 3.40 13.92
C ASP A 144 -9.34 3.42 12.86
N TYR A 145 -9.60 4.59 12.26
CA TYR A 145 -10.61 4.71 11.22
C TYR A 145 -10.10 4.29 9.83
N LEU A 146 -8.78 4.15 9.64
CA LEU A 146 -8.17 3.70 8.38
C LEU A 146 -7.65 2.26 8.48
N ALA A 147 -7.64 1.56 7.36
CA ALA A 147 -6.90 0.31 7.17
C ALA A 147 -5.46 0.59 6.70
N TYR A 148 -4.48 -0.14 7.24
CA TYR A 148 -3.04 -0.02 6.92
C TYR A 148 -2.28 -1.29 7.36
N HIS A 149 -0.97 -1.34 7.10
CA HIS A 149 -0.10 -2.47 7.48
C HIS A 149 0.01 -2.63 9.00
N SER A 150 0.44 -1.57 9.71
CA SER A 150 0.57 -1.54 11.16
C SER A 150 0.23 -0.18 11.75
N LYS A 151 -0.14 -0.19 13.04
CA LYS A 151 -0.49 1.02 13.81
C LYS A 151 0.64 2.03 13.83
N GLU A 152 1.88 1.54 13.92
CA GLU A 152 3.09 2.36 13.89
C GLU A 152 3.92 2.02 12.66
N GLN A 153 4.40 3.04 11.96
CA GLN A 153 5.27 2.90 10.79
C GLN A 153 6.31 4.04 10.80
N THR A 154 7.48 3.79 10.24
CA THR A 154 8.55 4.78 10.12
C THR A 154 8.77 5.14 8.66
N PHE A 155 8.87 6.44 8.35
CA PHE A 155 8.98 6.99 7.01
C PHE A 155 10.31 7.73 6.88
N TYR A 156 11.11 7.39 5.89
CA TYR A 156 12.42 7.98 5.65
C TYR A 156 12.40 8.89 4.43
N PHE A 157 12.80 10.13 4.61
CA PHE A 157 12.81 11.17 3.59
C PHE A 157 14.23 11.59 3.24
N GLY A 158 14.49 11.72 1.94
CA GLY A 158 15.74 12.23 1.41
C GLY A 158 15.96 13.72 1.71
N PRO A 159 17.14 14.26 1.38
CA PRO A 159 17.45 15.68 1.56
C PRO A 159 16.58 16.61 0.70
N ASP A 160 15.96 16.09 -0.35
CA ASP A 160 14.97 16.77 -1.21
C ASP A 160 13.54 16.75 -0.63
N GLY A 161 13.34 16.12 0.54
CA GLY A 161 12.03 15.98 1.19
C GLY A 161 11.13 14.92 0.58
N LEU A 162 11.62 14.13 -0.39
CA LEU A 162 10.85 13.03 -0.99
C LEU A 162 11.05 11.73 -0.21
N LEU A 163 9.99 10.92 -0.13
CA LEU A 163 10.02 9.63 0.57
C LEU A 163 11.00 8.66 -0.14
N ARG A 164 11.75 7.89 0.63
CA ARG A 164 12.73 6.91 0.14
C ARG A 164 12.39 5.50 0.60
N ARG A 165 11.97 5.38 1.86
CA ARG A 165 11.70 4.10 2.49
C ARG A 165 10.59 4.23 3.52
N LEU A 166 9.84 3.17 3.72
CA LEU A 166 8.96 2.98 4.86
C LEU A 166 9.29 1.65 5.54
N ASP A 167 9.20 1.65 6.87
CA ASP A 167 9.32 0.45 7.68
C ASP A 167 8.03 0.21 8.46
N TYR A 168 7.53 -1.02 8.38
CA TYR A 168 6.30 -1.43 9.03
C TYR A 168 6.28 -2.93 9.30
N ASP A 169 5.51 -3.30 10.33
CA ASP A 169 5.06 -4.67 10.51
C ASP A 169 3.81 -4.91 9.67
N VAL A 170 3.61 -6.15 9.25
CA VAL A 170 2.41 -6.56 8.53
C VAL A 170 1.49 -7.27 9.54
N GLU A 171 0.67 -6.51 10.26
CA GLU A 171 -0.14 -7.06 11.38
C GLU A 171 -1.13 -8.16 10.96
N ILE A 172 -1.50 -8.20 9.68
CA ILE A 172 -2.33 -9.26 9.10
C ILE A 172 -1.58 -10.59 8.85
N SER A 173 -0.26 -10.62 9.07
CA SER A 173 0.62 -11.76 8.81
C SER A 173 1.72 -11.79 9.86
N LYS A 174 1.49 -12.51 10.96
CA LYS A 174 2.42 -12.54 12.10
C LYS A 174 3.85 -12.89 11.67
N GLY A 175 4.81 -12.07 12.09
CA GLY A 175 6.24 -12.26 11.81
C GLY A 175 6.72 -11.69 10.47
N ALA A 176 5.85 -11.02 9.71
CA ALA A 176 6.26 -10.28 8.52
C ALA A 176 6.46 -8.79 8.83
N SER A 177 7.58 -8.26 8.36
CA SER A 177 7.90 -6.83 8.35
C SER A 177 8.41 -6.44 6.97
N GLY A 178 8.28 -5.17 6.59
CA GLY A 178 8.65 -4.68 5.27
C GLY A 178 9.61 -3.50 5.35
N ALA A 179 10.78 -3.66 4.76
CA ALA A 179 11.65 -2.58 4.30
C ALA A 179 11.20 -2.16 2.89
N HIS A 180 10.32 -1.16 2.82
CA HIS A 180 9.63 -0.75 1.60
C HIS A 180 10.32 0.45 0.96
N TYR A 181 11.09 0.22 -0.10
CA TYR A 181 11.77 1.25 -0.88
C TYR A 181 10.86 1.81 -1.98
N VAL A 182 10.93 3.13 -2.19
CA VAL A 182 10.19 3.84 -3.25
C VAL A 182 11.15 4.71 -4.06
N HIS A 183 11.01 4.71 -5.39
CA HIS A 183 11.91 5.42 -6.30
C HIS A 183 11.26 5.72 -7.65
N ASP A 184 12.05 6.22 -8.60
CA ASP A 184 11.63 6.64 -9.96
C ASP A 184 10.48 7.64 -9.90
N TYR A 185 10.70 8.73 -9.17
CA TYR A 185 9.72 9.79 -9.02
C TYR A 185 9.40 10.49 -10.34
N GLN A 186 8.12 10.69 -10.59
CA GLN A 186 7.60 11.49 -11.71
C GLN A 186 6.52 12.45 -11.20
N GLU A 187 6.37 13.58 -11.88
CA GLU A 187 5.35 14.58 -11.52
C GLU A 187 4.04 14.32 -12.27
N PHE A 188 2.94 14.25 -11.54
CA PHE A 188 1.59 14.15 -12.09
C PHE A 188 0.70 15.21 -11.44
N ASN A 189 0.13 16.11 -12.23
CA ASN A 189 -0.75 17.17 -11.73
C ASN A 189 -0.15 17.98 -10.56
N GLY A 190 1.17 18.19 -10.52
CA GLY A 190 1.86 18.90 -9.42
C GLY A 190 2.15 18.04 -8.19
N ILE A 191 2.00 16.71 -8.28
CA ILE A 191 2.31 15.75 -7.23
C ILE A 191 3.49 14.88 -7.68
N MET A 192 4.55 14.82 -6.87
CA MET A 192 5.65 13.88 -7.08
C MET A 192 5.24 12.50 -6.60
N VAL A 193 5.16 11.54 -7.52
CA VAL A 193 4.75 10.15 -7.23
C VAL A 193 5.93 9.21 -7.49
N PRO A 194 6.32 8.36 -6.53
CA PRO A 194 7.27 7.29 -6.82
C PRO A 194 6.58 6.21 -7.65
N THR A 195 7.08 5.98 -8.87
CA THR A 195 6.46 5.04 -9.80
C THR A 195 6.88 3.59 -9.57
N LYS A 196 7.94 3.36 -8.78
CA LYS A 196 8.42 2.01 -8.45
C LYS A 196 8.57 1.80 -6.95
N ARG A 197 8.23 0.58 -6.54
CA ARG A 197 8.20 0.14 -5.15
C ARG A 197 8.78 -1.27 -5.05
N LEU A 198 9.64 -1.48 -4.05
CA LEU A 198 10.26 -2.76 -3.76
C LEU A 198 10.20 -3.01 -2.26
N VAL A 199 9.66 -4.16 -1.85
CA VAL A 199 9.52 -4.54 -0.45
C VAL A 199 10.36 -5.78 -0.18
N TYR A 200 11.24 -5.66 0.81
CA TYR A 200 12.09 -6.73 1.30
C TYR A 200 11.80 -7.00 2.77
N PRO A 201 12.03 -8.22 3.28
CA PRO A 201 12.11 -8.42 4.72
C PRO A 201 13.38 -7.74 5.24
N PRO A 202 13.31 -7.04 6.38
CA PRO A 202 14.49 -6.54 7.07
C PRO A 202 15.24 -7.66 7.81
N ASP A 203 16.56 -7.54 7.92
CA ASP A 203 17.40 -8.34 8.83
C ASP A 203 17.42 -7.75 10.25
N GLU A 204 18.25 -8.29 11.15
CA GLU A 204 18.36 -7.79 12.53
C GLU A 204 18.87 -6.34 12.65
N ASN A 205 19.52 -5.80 11.62
CA ASN A 205 20.01 -4.42 11.56
C ASN A 205 19.04 -3.49 10.83
N ASN A 206 17.86 -4.00 10.47
CA ASN A 206 16.87 -3.32 9.65
C ASN A 206 17.38 -3.02 8.22
N ASP A 207 18.34 -3.79 7.72
CA ASP A 207 18.79 -3.76 6.33
C ASP A 207 17.97 -4.74 5.48
N PRO A 208 17.71 -4.42 4.19
CA PRO A 208 16.88 -5.28 3.36
C PRO A 208 17.63 -6.56 2.96
N ILE A 209 17.00 -7.71 3.13
CA ILE A 209 17.48 -8.97 2.54
C ILE A 209 17.12 -8.96 1.04
N LYS A 210 18.03 -8.42 0.22
CA LYS A 210 17.78 -8.07 -1.20
C LYS A 210 17.45 -9.27 -2.10
N ASP A 211 17.89 -10.47 -1.72
CA ASP A 211 17.57 -11.71 -2.46
C ASP A 211 16.12 -12.16 -2.26
N LEU A 212 15.38 -11.55 -1.32
CA LEU A 212 14.00 -11.87 -1.00
C LEU A 212 13.06 -10.71 -1.34
N LEU A 213 12.83 -10.48 -2.64
CA LEU A 213 11.85 -9.50 -3.10
C LEU A 213 10.41 -9.98 -2.84
N VAL A 214 9.80 -9.50 -1.76
CA VAL A 214 8.46 -9.92 -1.29
C VAL A 214 7.37 -9.32 -2.17
N VAL A 215 7.41 -8.01 -2.41
CA VAL A 215 6.49 -7.30 -3.30
C VAL A 215 7.27 -6.35 -4.18
N SER A 216 6.92 -6.30 -5.47
CA SER A 216 7.21 -5.16 -6.33
C SER A 216 5.91 -4.54 -6.81
N ALA A 217 5.90 -3.22 -7.00
CA ALA A 217 4.81 -2.52 -7.66
C ALA A 217 5.37 -1.45 -8.60
N GLU A 218 4.81 -1.40 -9.80
CA GLU A 218 5.09 -0.40 -10.83
C GLU A 218 3.78 0.32 -11.17
N LEU A 219 3.74 1.63 -10.91
CA LEU A 219 2.61 2.49 -11.22
C LEU A 219 2.83 3.09 -12.60
N MET A 220 1.95 2.74 -13.52
CA MET A 220 1.88 3.20 -14.91
C MET A 220 0.63 4.08 -15.06
N GLU A 221 0.66 5.02 -16.00
CA GLU A 221 -0.51 5.84 -16.35
C GLU A 221 -1.19 6.48 -15.12
N VAL A 222 -0.43 7.26 -14.35
CA VAL A 222 -0.95 7.94 -13.17
C VAL A 222 -1.68 9.22 -13.58
N PHE A 223 -2.89 9.40 -13.06
CA PHE A 223 -3.69 10.60 -13.27
C PHE A 223 -4.42 11.00 -11.98
N PHE A 224 -4.37 12.29 -11.64
CA PHE A 224 -5.16 12.84 -10.55
C PHE A 224 -6.21 13.82 -11.06
N LYS A 225 -7.40 13.78 -10.47
CA LYS A 225 -8.53 14.65 -10.77
C LYS A 225 -8.96 15.42 -9.54
#